data_AF-A0A6V7M4A4-F1
#
_entry.id   AF-A0A6V7M4A4-F1
#
_cell.length_a   1.000
_cell.length_b   1.000
_cell.length_c   1.000
_cell.angle_alpha   90.00
_cell.angle_beta   90.00
_cell.angle_gamma   90.00
#
_symmetry.space_group_name_H-M   'P 1'
#
loop_
_entity.id
_entity.type
_entity.pdbx_description
1 polymer ?
#
loop_
_entity_poly.entity_id
_entity_poly.type
_entity_poly.pdbx_seq_one_letter_code
_entity_poly.pdbx_strand_id
1 'polypeptide(L)'
;MGCVNSRTDINDLHPNIFQVMNVDDFGNLLTSGRLEVTESDLVLYQRGKRPLKWPLRCLRRYGYDSEIFSFESGRRCSTGAGIYAFKCQRADQLFNLVQTNIQ
;
A
#
# COMPACT_ATOMS: atom_id res chain seq x y z
N MET A 1 -3.11 -36.68 -14.08
CA MET A 1 -2.48 -36.06 -12.90
C MET A 1 -1.87 -34.74 -13.35
N GLY A 2 -2.24 -33.61 -12.74
CA GLY A 2 -1.70 -32.31 -13.14
C GLY A 2 -2.57 -31.13 -12.75
N CYS A 3 -3.12 -31.14 -11.54
CA CYS A 3 -3.62 -29.91 -10.91
C CYS A 3 -2.40 -29.09 -10.48
N VAL A 4 -1.78 -28.36 -11.42
CA VAL A 4 -0.83 -27.31 -11.09
C VAL A 4 -1.62 -26.14 -10.54
N ASN A 5 -1.76 -26.16 -9.21
CA ASN A 5 -2.29 -25.08 -8.42
C ASN A 5 -1.26 -23.94 -8.41
N SER A 6 -1.03 -23.32 -9.57
CA SER A 6 -0.21 -22.11 -9.66
C SER A 6 -1.02 -20.97 -9.07
N ARG A 7 -1.02 -20.86 -7.75
CA ARG A 7 -1.25 -19.57 -7.09
C ARG A 7 -0.06 -18.71 -7.49
N THR A 8 -0.10 -18.15 -8.70
CA THR A 8 0.80 -17.07 -9.09
C THR A 8 0.66 -16.02 -8.01
N ASP A 9 1.71 -15.84 -7.22
CA ASP A 9 1.76 -14.80 -6.21
C ASP A 9 1.51 -13.49 -6.97
N ILE A 10 0.50 -12.72 -6.56
CA ILE A 10 0.08 -11.50 -7.28
C ILE A 10 1.27 -10.54 -7.44
N ASN A 11 2.23 -10.63 -6.52
CA ASN A 11 3.48 -9.89 -6.47
C ASN A 11 4.47 -10.26 -7.60
N ASP A 12 4.38 -11.44 -8.22
CA ASP A 12 5.22 -11.86 -9.37
C ASP A 12 4.67 -11.33 -10.70
N LEU A 13 3.35 -11.11 -10.77
CA LEU A 13 2.69 -10.62 -11.98
C LEU A 13 2.62 -9.09 -12.04
N HIS A 14 2.59 -8.43 -10.88
CA HIS A 14 2.47 -6.97 -10.78
C HIS A 14 3.49 -6.40 -9.78
N PRO A 15 4.66 -5.93 -10.25
CA PRO A 15 5.70 -5.35 -9.39
C PRO A 15 5.23 -4.10 -8.63
N ASN A 16 4.12 -3.51 -9.07
CA ASN A 16 3.54 -2.31 -8.50
C ASN A 16 2.44 -2.59 -7.46
N ILE A 17 2.10 -3.87 -7.20
CA ILE A 17 1.06 -4.25 -6.23
C ILE A 17 1.71 -5.03 -5.09
N PHE A 18 1.47 -4.55 -3.87
CA PHE A 18 2.03 -5.12 -2.65
C PHE A 18 0.91 -5.63 -1.75
N GLN A 19 1.05 -6.86 -1.27
CA GLN A 19 0.18 -7.35 -0.22
C GLN A 19 0.57 -6.70 1.11
N VAL A 20 -0.41 -6.08 1.77
CA VAL A 20 -0.20 -5.33 3.00
C VAL A 20 -1.23 -5.69 4.07
N MET A 21 -0.89 -5.47 5.33
CA MET A 21 -1.83 -5.57 6.46
C MET A 21 -2.03 -4.17 7.04
N ASN A 22 -3.27 -3.71 7.09
CA ASN A 22 -3.61 -2.45 7.75
C ASN A 22 -3.26 -2.54 9.24
N VAL A 23 -2.56 -1.55 9.78
CA VAL A 23 -2.21 -1.48 11.21
C VAL A 23 -2.87 -0.27 11.86
N ASP A 24 -3.27 -0.42 13.13
CA ASP A 24 -3.82 0.69 13.92
C ASP A 24 -2.73 1.58 14.55
N ASP A 25 -3.14 2.65 15.24
CA ASP A 25 -2.26 3.57 15.97
C ASP A 25 -1.44 2.88 17.08
N PHE A 26 -1.85 1.69 17.52
CA PHE A 26 -1.16 0.87 18.51
C PHE A 26 -0.22 -0.18 17.87
N GLY A 27 -0.17 -0.26 16.53
CA GLY A 27 0.64 -1.22 15.79
C GLY A 27 0.02 -2.61 15.63
N ASN A 28 -1.25 -2.80 15.99
CA ASN A 28 -1.93 -4.08 15.83
C ASN A 28 -2.37 -4.31 14.38
N LEU A 29 -2.23 -5.55 13.91
CA LEU A 29 -2.66 -5.94 12.57
C LEU A 29 -4.18 -6.08 12.51
N LEU A 30 -4.83 -5.26 11.68
CA LEU A 30 -6.28 -5.23 11.53
C LEU A 30 -6.76 -6.15 10.40
N THR A 31 -6.44 -5.81 9.16
CA THR A 31 -7.04 -6.47 7.98
C THR A 31 -6.06 -6.47 6.81
N SER A 32 -6.01 -7.60 6.10
CA SER A 32 -5.24 -7.71 4.86
C SER A 32 -5.84 -6.85 3.74
N GLY A 33 -4.99 -6.15 3.01
CA GLY A 33 -5.32 -5.39 1.82
C GLY A 33 -4.24 -5.54 0.75
N ARG A 34 -4.45 -4.89 -0.39
CA ARG A 34 -3.43 -4.73 -1.43
C ARG A 34 -3.19 -3.26 -1.66
N LEU A 35 -1.95 -2.84 -1.61
CA LEU A 35 -1.53 -1.47 -1.90
C LEU A 35 -0.86 -1.46 -3.27
N GLU A 36 -1.47 -0.77 -4.22
CA GLU A 36 -0.94 -0.56 -5.56
C GLU A 36 -0.32 0.83 -5.65
N VAL A 37 0.88 0.90 -6.22
CA VAL A 37 1.59 2.15 -6.49
C VAL A 37 1.52 2.41 -7.99
N THR A 38 0.77 3.43 -8.40
CA THR A 38 0.75 3.88 -9.80
C THR A 38 1.72 5.02 -10.01
N GLU A 39 1.85 5.49 -11.25
CA GLU A 39 2.68 6.65 -11.61
C GLU A 39 2.23 7.96 -10.95
N SER A 40 1.01 8.02 -10.43
CA SER A 40 0.45 9.26 -9.88
C SER A 40 -0.31 9.09 -8.57
N ASP A 41 -0.70 7.87 -8.20
CA ASP A 41 -1.58 7.59 -7.08
C ASP A 41 -1.18 6.30 -6.34
N LEU A 42 -1.37 6.28 -5.02
CA LEU A 42 -1.44 5.08 -4.20
C LEU A 42 -2.89 4.59 -4.13
N VAL A 43 -3.12 3.31 -4.41
CA VAL A 43 -4.46 2.71 -4.38
C VAL A 43 -4.51 1.55 -3.40
N LEU A 44 -5.29 1.68 -2.33
CA LEU A 44 -5.54 0.58 -1.37
C LEU A 44 -6.84 -0.16 -1.70
N TYR A 45 -6.72 -1.45 -1.95
CA TYR A 45 -7.82 -2.39 -2.08
C TYR A 45 -8.04 -3.14 -0.77
N GLN A 46 -9.20 -2.89 -0.16
CA GLN A 46 -9.64 -3.59 1.06
C GLN A 46 -10.83 -4.51 0.75
N ARG A 47 -10.94 -5.63 1.46
CA ARG A 47 -12.04 -6.58 1.25
C ARG A 47 -13.37 -5.95 1.68
N GLY A 48 -14.33 -5.88 0.76
CA GLY A 48 -15.69 -5.36 1.02
C GLY A 48 -15.79 -3.83 1.11
N LYS A 49 -14.73 -3.09 0.80
CA LYS A 49 -14.73 -1.62 0.74
C LYS A 49 -14.32 -1.13 -0.65
N ARG A 50 -14.69 0.10 -0.97
CA ARG A 50 -14.24 0.75 -2.21
C ARG A 50 -12.72 1.00 -2.15
N PRO A 51 -12.01 0.89 -3.28
CA PRO A 51 -10.59 1.22 -3.33
C PRO A 51 -10.36 2.68 -2.94
N LEU A 52 -9.40 2.90 -2.06
CA LEU A 52 -9.00 4.23 -1.62
C LEU A 52 -7.85 4.70 -2.49
N LYS A 53 -7.92 5.93 -3.01
CA LYS A 53 -6.88 6.50 -3.87
C LYS A 53 -6.30 7.73 -3.21
N TRP A 54 -4.98 7.80 -3.15
CA TRP A 54 -4.24 8.96 -2.67
C TRP A 54 -3.26 9.41 -3.74
N PRO A 55 -3.45 10.60 -4.32
CA PRO A 55 -2.47 11.16 -5.25
C PRO A 55 -1.11 11.28 -4.56
N LEU A 56 -0.07 10.77 -5.18
CA LEU A 56 1.31 10.79 -4.67
C LEU A 56 1.75 12.22 -4.34
N ARG A 57 1.36 13.19 -5.19
CA ARG A 57 1.59 14.64 -4.99
C ARG A 57 0.86 15.25 -3.79
N CYS A 58 -0.12 14.55 -3.21
CA CYS A 58 -0.88 15.00 -2.05
C CYS A 58 -0.41 14.36 -0.74
N LEU A 59 0.54 13.43 -0.80
CA LEU A 59 1.19 12.87 0.38
C LEU A 59 2.06 13.95 1.01
N ARG A 60 1.85 14.22 2.29
CA ARG A 60 2.64 15.21 3.03
C ARG A 60 3.94 14.62 3.53
N ARG A 61 3.86 13.37 3.97
CA ARG A 61 4.95 12.61 4.57
C ARG A 61 4.74 11.15 4.20
N TYR A 62 5.81 10.45 3.89
CA TYR A 62 5.83 9.01 3.69
C TYR A 62 7.14 8.46 4.25
N GLY A 63 7.13 7.22 4.69
CA GLY A 63 8.28 6.57 5.30
C GLY A 63 8.02 5.09 5.49
N TYR A 64 9.08 4.35 5.81
CA TYR A 64 8.96 2.96 6.20
C TYR A 64 9.88 2.66 7.37
N ASP A 65 9.48 1.70 8.20
CA ASP A 65 10.26 1.17 9.32
C ASP A 65 10.26 -0.35 9.22
N SER A 66 11.40 -0.94 8.85
CA SER A 66 11.59 -2.37 8.61
C SER A 66 10.55 -2.99 7.67
N GLU A 67 9.41 -3.44 8.20
CA GLU A 67 8.29 -4.04 7.47
C GLU A 67 7.01 -3.20 7.53
N ILE A 68 7.06 -1.96 8.01
CA ILE A 68 5.90 -1.08 8.13
C ILE A 68 6.07 0.10 7.19
N PHE A 69 5.21 0.24 6.20
CA PHE A 69 5.12 1.44 5.38
C PHE A 69 4.04 2.37 5.95
N SER A 70 4.36 3.64 6.15
CA SER A 70 3.39 4.64 6.61
C SER A 70 3.44 5.92 5.80
N PHE A 71 2.28 6.56 5.65
CA PHE A 71 2.16 7.86 4.98
C PHE A 71 1.05 8.70 5.56
N GLU A 72 1.19 10.02 5.43
CA GLU A 72 0.18 11.00 5.80
C GLU A 72 -0.47 11.56 4.52
N SER A 73 -1.78 11.34 4.37
CA SER A 73 -2.55 11.98 3.31
C SER A 73 -3.10 13.33 3.74
N GLY A 74 -3.15 14.28 2.81
CA GLY A 74 -3.77 15.58 3.05
C GLY A 74 -5.31 15.56 3.05
N ARG A 75 -5.92 16.63 3.59
CA ARG A 75 -7.39 16.84 3.65
C ARG A 75 -8.09 16.84 2.28
N ARG A 76 -7.32 16.97 1.20
CA ARG A 76 -7.81 17.00 -0.19
C ARG A 76 -8.01 15.60 -0.78
N CYS A 77 -7.55 14.55 -0.09
CA CYS A 77 -7.76 13.16 -0.55
C CYS A 77 -9.19 12.71 -0.24
N SER A 78 -9.73 11.79 -1.04
CA SER A 78 -11.12 11.28 -0.89
C SER A 78 -11.40 10.62 0.46
N THR A 79 -10.35 10.20 1.14
CA THR A 79 -10.36 9.57 2.46
C THR A 79 -10.26 10.56 3.63
N GLY A 80 -9.96 11.83 3.35
CA GLY A 80 -9.64 12.84 4.36
C GLY A 80 -8.16 12.91 4.74
N ALA A 81 -7.86 13.74 5.73
CA ALA A 81 -6.53 13.76 6.33
C ALA A 81 -6.40 12.63 7.34
N GLY A 82 -5.32 11.87 7.24
CA GLY A 82 -5.04 10.76 8.13
C GLY A 82 -3.64 10.21 7.90
N ILE A 83 -3.12 9.57 8.95
CA ILE A 83 -1.91 8.76 8.86
C ILE A 83 -2.37 7.33 8.62
N TYR A 84 -1.78 6.71 7.60
CA TYR A 84 -2.01 5.31 7.28
C TYR A 84 -0.72 4.55 7.48
N ALA A 85 -0.82 3.39 8.12
CA ALA A 85 0.30 2.49 8.30
C ALA A 85 -0.11 1.09 7.84
N PHE A 86 0.83 0.43 7.19
CA PHE A 86 0.63 -0.85 6.53
C PHE A 86 1.85 -1.74 6.75
N LYS A 87 1.64 -2.91 7.35
CA LYS A 87 2.69 -3.93 7.41
C LYS A 87 2.83 -4.61 6.06
N CYS A 88 4.01 -4.53 5.46
CA CYS A 88 4.40 -5.15 4.22
C CYS A 88 5.84 -5.70 4.32
N GLN A 89 6.04 -6.96 3.95
CA GLN A 89 7.38 -7.58 3.97
C GLN A 89 8.34 -6.93 2.95
N ARG A 90 7.82 -6.31 1.90
CA ARG A 90 8.57 -5.58 0.86
C ARG A 90 8.37 -4.06 1.00
N ALA A 91 8.30 -3.56 2.23
CA ALA A 91 8.09 -2.13 2.50
C ALA A 91 9.21 -1.26 1.90
N ASP A 92 10.44 -1.78 1.82
CA ASP A 92 11.59 -1.14 1.19
C ASP A 92 11.33 -0.89 -0.31
N GLN A 93 10.84 -1.90 -1.04
CA GLN A 93 10.57 -1.78 -2.47
C GLN A 93 9.38 -0.87 -2.73
N LEU A 94 8.35 -0.95 -1.88
CA LEU A 94 7.20 -0.09 -1.94
C LEU A 94 7.61 1.38 -1.75
N PHE A 95 8.43 1.67 -0.73
CA PHE A 95 8.96 3.00 -0.50
C PHE A 95 9.79 3.51 -1.69
N ASN A 96 10.70 2.69 -2.22
CA ASN A 96 11.52 3.05 -3.37
C ASN A 96 10.66 3.36 -4.60
N LEU A 97 9.61 2.58 -4.84
CA LEU A 97 8.68 2.79 -5.94
C LEU A 97 7.89 4.10 -5.75
N VAL A 98 7.35 4.33 -4.56
CA VAL A 98 6.64 5.59 -4.23
C VAL A 98 7.55 6.80 -4.41
N GLN A 99 8.78 6.73 -3.90
CA GLN A 99 9.76 7.80 -4.04
C GLN A 99 10.11 8.07 -5.51
N THR A 100 10.31 7.01 -6.30
CA THR A 100 10.61 7.13 -7.73
C THR A 100 9.46 7.78 -8.51
N ASN A 101 8.20 7.53 -8.13
CA ASN A 101 7.05 8.13 -8.80
C ASN A 101 6.70 9.55 -8.28
N ILE A 102 7.26 9.98 -7.15
CA ILE A 102 7.10 11.34 -6.62
C ILE A 102 8.15 12.31 -7.18
N GLN A 103 9.34 11.80 -7.54
CA GLN A 103 10.48 12.58 -8.00
C GLN A 103 10.29 13.12 -9.43
#